data_AF-A0A9N7CC24-F1
#
_entry.id   AF-A0A9N7CC24-F1
#
_cell.length_a   1.000
_cell.length_b   1.000
_cell.length_c   1.000
_cell.angle_alpha   90.00
_cell.angle_beta   90.00
_cell.angle_gamma   90.00
#
_symmetry.space_group_name_H-M   'P 1'
#
loop_
_entity.id
_entity.type
_entity.pdbx_description
1 polymer ?
#
loop_
_entity_poly.entity_id
_entity_poly.type
_entity_poly.pdbx_seq_one_letter_code
_entity_poly.pdbx_strand_id
1 'polypeptide(L)' 'MNGTDVITGIADAVVPAEDGRPEVIIDWKSDVNPSTTTLAHYQAQVRAYMDMTGARLGLIVMATSGTVISLDTV' A
#
# COMPACT_ATOMS: atom_id res chain seq x y z
N MET A 1 -15.01 -10.65 19.55
CA MET A 1 -15.05 -11.31 18.23
C MET A 1 -14.52 -12.72 18.43
N ASN A 2 -15.31 -13.77 18.15
CA ASN A 2 -14.96 -15.19 18.34
C ASN A 2 -14.83 -15.89 16.97
N GLY A 3 -13.93 -15.39 16.15
CA GLY A 3 -13.51 -15.97 14.87
C GLY A 3 -12.15 -15.35 14.52
N THR A 4 -11.22 -16.15 14.00
CA THR A 4 -9.96 -15.61 13.45
C THR A 4 -10.29 -14.88 12.15
N ASP A 5 -10.33 -13.56 12.19
CA ASP A 5 -10.45 -12.74 10.99
C ASP A 5 -9.17 -12.88 10.16
N VAL A 6 -9.31 -13.19 8.88
CA VAL A 6 -8.20 -13.29 7.93
C VAL A 6 -8.28 -12.10 6.98
N ILE A 7 -7.21 -11.30 6.96
CA ILE A 7 -7.06 -10.20 6.00
C ILE A 7 -6.31 -10.73 4.79
N THR A 8 -6.89 -10.57 3.60
CA THR A 8 -6.28 -10.92 2.32
C THR A 8 -6.28 -9.72 1.39
N GLY A 9 -5.35 -9.69 0.44
CA GLY A 9 -5.30 -8.65 -0.58
C GLY A 9 -4.24 -8.92 -1.63
N ILE A 10 -4.24 -8.11 -2.69
CA ILE A 10 -3.33 -8.22 -3.83
C ILE A 10 -2.74 -6.83 -4.04
N ALA A 11 -1.42 -6.71 -3.90
CA ALA A 11 -0.72 -5.50 -4.31
C ALA A 11 -0.65 -5.43 -5.83
N ASP A 12 -0.75 -4.24 -6.40
CA ASP A 12 -0.68 -4.08 -7.86
C ASP A 12 0.72 -4.37 -8.41
N ALA A 13 1.76 -3.96 -7.66
CA ALA A 13 3.13 -4.30 -7.96
C ALA A 13 3.99 -4.38 -6.70
N VAL A 14 5.06 -5.17 -6.81
CA VAL A 14 6.05 -5.37 -5.75
C VAL A 14 7.44 -5.32 -6.36
N VAL A 15 8.36 -4.62 -5.69
CA VAL A 15 9.79 -4.73 -5.97
C VAL A 15 10.41 -5.67 -4.93
N PRO A 16 10.98 -6.82 -5.35
CA PRO A 16 11.64 -7.72 -4.43
C PRO A 16 13.03 -7.22 -4.03
N ALA A 17 13.42 -7.49 -2.79
CA ALA A 17 14.81 -7.43 -2.33
C ALA A 17 15.64 -8.57 -2.95
N GLU A 18 16.96 -8.56 -2.72
CA GLU A 18 17.87 -9.61 -3.17
C GLU A 18 17.47 -11.02 -2.66
N ASP A 19 16.87 -11.10 -1.47
CA ASP A 19 16.38 -12.36 -0.89
C ASP A 19 14.99 -12.79 -1.38
N GLY A 20 14.40 -12.04 -2.31
CA GLY A 20 13.09 -12.30 -2.91
C GLY A 20 11.90 -11.83 -2.07
N ARG A 21 12.11 -11.25 -0.88
CA ARG A 21 11.01 -10.68 -0.09
C ARG A 21 10.57 -9.33 -0.66
N PRO A 22 9.30 -8.93 -0.49
CA PRO A 22 8.86 -7.58 -0.86
C PRO A 22 9.70 -6.49 -0.15
N GLU A 23 10.40 -5.64 -0.91
CA GLU A 23 11.09 -4.45 -0.38
C GLU A 23 10.19 -3.21 -0.52
N VAL A 24 9.50 -3.10 -1.66
CA VAL A 24 8.61 -1.99 -1.98
C VAL A 24 7.24 -2.50 -2.42
N ILE A 25 6.18 -1.97 -1.84
CA ILE A 25 4.79 -2.20 -2.27
C ILE A 25 4.31 -0.99 -3.06
N ILE A 26 3.69 -1.22 -4.23
CA ILE A 26 3.15 -0.18 -5.09
C ILE A 26 1.67 -0.46 -5.35
N ASP A 27 0.86 0.58 -5.21
CA ASP A 27 -0.59 0.55 -5.43
C ASP A 27 -1.04 1.78 -6.24
N TRP A 28 -1.83 1.57 -7.29
CA TRP A 28 -2.33 2.62 -8.18
C TRP A 28 -3.79 2.98 -7.87
N LYS A 29 -4.06 4.29 -7.81
CA LYS A 29 -5.42 4.83 -7.66
C LYS A 29 -5.73 5.81 -8.79
N SER A 30 -6.96 5.76 -9.33
CA SER A 30 -7.38 6.56 -10.50
C SER A 30 -8.27 7.75 -10.14
N ASP A 31 -8.56 7.96 -8.85
CA ASP A 31 -9.38 9.08 -8.39
C ASP A 31 -8.84 10.43 -8.87
N VAL A 32 -9.74 11.26 -9.41
CA VAL A 32 -9.39 12.59 -9.95
C VAL A 32 -9.17 13.61 -8.83
N ASN A 33 -10.00 13.55 -7.77
CA ASN A 33 -9.95 14.45 -6.64
C ASN A 33 -10.36 13.70 -5.36
N PRO A 34 -9.49 12.82 -4.82
CA PRO A 34 -9.82 12.03 -3.64
C PRO A 34 -9.97 12.92 -2.40
N SER A 35 -10.93 12.59 -1.54
CA SER A 35 -11.07 13.23 -0.23
C SER A 35 -9.91 12.86 0.69
N THR A 36 -9.68 13.64 1.76
CA THR A 36 -8.69 13.30 2.79
C THR A 36 -8.96 11.95 3.45
N THR A 37 -10.24 11.60 3.66
CA THR A 37 -10.65 10.29 4.19
C THR A 37 -10.30 9.17 3.23
N THR A 38 -10.53 9.38 1.93
CA THR A 38 -10.17 8.42 0.88
C THR A 38 -8.66 8.18 0.87
N LEU A 39 -7.86 9.24 0.95
CA LEU A 39 -6.39 9.12 1.05
C LEU A 39 -5.96 8.36 2.30
N ALA A 40 -6.58 8.63 3.45
CA ALA A 40 -6.29 7.90 4.69
C ALA A 40 -6.60 6.40 4.57
N HIS A 41 -7.67 6.03 3.86
CA HIS A 41 -7.98 4.63 3.58
C HIS A 41 -6.91 3.96 2.69
N TYR A 42 -6.42 4.64 1.66
CA TYR A 42 -5.34 4.10 0.82
C TYR A 42 -4.04 3.93 1.60
N GLN A 43 -3.71 4.88 2.47
CA GLN A 43 -2.55 4.76 3.35
C GLN A 43 -2.70 3.58 4.31
N ALA A 44 -3.89 3.37 4.89
CA ALA A 44 -4.14 2.22 5.75
C ALA A 44 -4.03 0.88 4.99
N GLN A 45 -4.52 0.82 3.75
CA GLN A 45 -4.40 -0.37 2.90
C GLN A 45 -2.93 -0.71 2.59
N VAL A 46 -2.15 0.27 2.15
CA VAL A 46 -0.73 0.05 1.84
C VAL A 46 0.07 -0.28 3.10
N ARG A 47 -0.23 0.34 4.24
CA ARG A 47 0.37 -0.06 5.52
C ARG A 47 0.07 -1.51 5.87
N ALA A 48 -1.16 -1.99 5.68
CA ALA A 48 -1.48 -3.39 5.91
C ALA A 48 -0.63 -4.33 5.04
N TYR A 49 -0.37 -3.98 3.77
CA TYR A 49 0.56 -4.74 2.93
C TYR A 49 2.00 -4.71 3.46
N MET A 50 2.49 -3.54 3.87
CA MET A 50 3.82 -3.39 4.45
C MET A 50 3.97 -4.23 5.72
N ASP A 51 2.99 -4.14 6.63
CA ASP A 51 2.98 -4.89 7.89
C ASP A 51 2.94 -6.41 7.66
N MET A 52 2.16 -6.87 6.68
CA MET A 52 2.05 -8.30 6.35
C MET A 52 3.30 -8.87 5.67
N THR A 53 4.04 -8.05 4.93
CA THR A 53 5.17 -8.51 4.09
C THR A 53 6.54 -8.16 4.64
N GLY A 54 6.63 -7.19 5.55
CA GLY A 54 7.88 -6.60 6.01
C GLY A 54 8.50 -5.59 5.03
N ALA A 55 7.74 -5.13 4.02
CA ALA A 55 8.24 -4.15 3.06
C ALA A 55 8.57 -2.82 3.74
N ARG A 56 9.68 -2.19 3.31
CA ARG A 56 10.23 -0.99 3.94
C ARG A 56 9.62 0.30 3.40
N LEU A 57 9.12 0.26 2.16
CA LEU A 57 8.53 1.42 1.48
C LEU A 57 7.19 1.05 0.83
N GLY A 58 6.19 1.88 1.05
CA GLY A 58 4.91 1.83 0.36
C GLY A 58 4.76 3.05 -0.55
N LEU A 59 4.31 2.83 -1.79
CA LEU A 59 4.04 3.89 -2.76
C LEU A 59 2.58 3.83 -3.21
N ILE A 60 1.87 4.94 -3.03
CA ILE A 60 0.54 5.13 -3.62
C ILE A 60 0.70 6.07 -4.81
N VAL A 61 0.39 5.57 -6.00
CA VAL A 61 0.50 6.31 -7.26
C VAL A 61 -0.89 6.79 -7.68
N MET A 62 -1.11 8.11 -7.57
CA MET A 62 -2.32 8.77 -8.03
C MET A 62 -2.22 9.00 -9.53
N ALA A 63 -2.72 8.07 -10.34
CA ALA A 63 -2.54 8.05 -11.79
C ALA A 63 -3.04 9.33 -12.48
N THR A 64 -4.15 9.90 -11.99
CA THR A 64 -4.76 11.08 -12.60
C THR A 64 -3.97 12.37 -12.34
N SER A 65 -3.41 12.53 -11.15
CA SER A 65 -2.63 13.72 -10.81
C SER A 65 -1.12 13.55 -11.03
N GLY A 66 -0.65 12.32 -11.29
CA GLY A 66 0.77 11.97 -11.32
C GLY A 66 1.46 12.06 -9.95
N THR A 67 0.70 12.26 -8.85
CA THR A 67 1.26 12.39 -7.51
C THR A 67 1.63 11.02 -6.95
N VAL A 68 2.78 10.93 -6.29
CA VAL A 68 3.20 9.73 -5.55
C VAL A 68 3.25 10.08 -4.07
N ILE A 69 2.57 9.28 -3.25
CA ILE A 69 2.59 9.40 -1.79
C ILE A 69 3.45 8.25 -1.27
N SER A 70 4.54 8.58 -0.57
CA SER A 70 5.44 7.61 0.04
C SER A 70 5.08 7.36 1.50
N LEU A 71 5.17 6.09 1.91
CA LEU A 71 5.01 5.65 3.29
C LEU A 71 6.26 4.88 3.70
N ASP A 72 6.95 5.37 4.73
CA ASP A 72 8.06 4.67 5.35
C ASP A 72 7.56 3.78 6.50
N THR A 73 8.37 2.79 6.88
CA THR A 73 8.15 2.03 8.12
C THR A 73 8.24 2.97 9.32
N VAL A 74 7.36 2.78 10.32
CA VAL A 74 7.34 3.57 11.55
C VAL A 74 8.46 3.12 12.50
#